data_AF-A0A522GDG5-F1
#
_entry.id   AF-A0A522GDG5-F1
#
_cell.length_a   1.000
_cell.length_b   1.000
_cell.length_c   1.000
_cell.angle_alpha   90.00
_cell.angle_beta   90.00
_cell.angle_gamma   90.00
#
_symmetry.space_group_name_H-M   'P 1'
#
loop_
_entity.id
_entity.type
_entity.pdbx_description
1 polymer ?
#
loop_
_entity_poly.entity_id
_entity_poly.type
_entity_poly.pdbx_seq_one_letter_code
_entity_poly.pdbx_strand_id
1 'polypeptide(L)'
;MTQQSGHRRPEDTDQAIITLWNGIGRSTRHGMSCACCSGGMFSPNAQQLEADLLDYLAEKYKSEGITSLHNAVSERADNPTGGLIPWLRAMSTSDTIPAPLLDRLKSDLVDLLEKYNSTQAPR
;
A
#
# COMPACT_ATOMS: atom_id res chain seq x y z
N MET A 1 26.66 20.34 4.00
CA MET A 1 25.86 20.74 2.83
C MET A 1 24.73 19.73 2.67
N THR A 2 23.52 20.21 2.94
CA THR A 2 22.19 19.74 2.52
C THR A 2 21.85 18.24 2.61
N GLN A 3 21.15 17.89 3.69
CA GLN A 3 20.34 16.68 3.80
C GLN A 3 19.30 16.68 2.67
N GLN A 4 19.38 15.71 1.76
CA GLN A 4 18.30 15.43 0.81
C GLN A 4 17.15 14.80 1.60
N SER A 5 16.28 15.63 2.15
CA SER A 5 14.90 15.23 2.43
C SER A 5 14.27 14.92 1.07
N GLY A 6 14.37 13.66 0.66
CA GLY A 6 13.75 13.15 -0.57
C GLY A 6 12.24 13.23 -0.42
N HIS A 7 11.69 14.40 -0.72
CA HIS A 7 10.26 14.57 -0.93
C HIS A 7 9.93 13.84 -2.23
N ARG A 8 9.68 12.54 -2.12
CA ARG A 8 9.28 11.68 -3.23
C ARG A 8 8.03 12.31 -3.83
N ARG A 9 8.07 12.70 -5.11
CA ARG A 9 6.92 13.35 -5.76
C ARG A 9 5.71 12.43 -5.62
N PRO A 10 4.48 12.94 -5.39
CA PRO A 10 3.30 12.09 -5.21
C PRO A 10 3.12 11.07 -6.33
N GLU A 11 3.42 11.49 -7.56
CA GLU A 11 3.39 10.70 -8.79
C GLU A 11 4.38 9.51 -8.75
N ASP A 12 5.55 9.72 -8.16
CA ASP A 12 6.59 8.71 -7.97
C ASP A 12 6.20 7.73 -6.84
N THR A 13 5.58 8.26 -5.78
CA THR A 13 5.05 7.44 -4.67
C THR A 13 3.94 6.51 -5.13
N ASP A 14 2.97 6.99 -5.91
CA ASP A 14 1.91 6.13 -6.48
C ASP A 14 2.50 5.03 -7.37
N GLN A 15 3.48 5.35 -8.23
CA GLN A 15 4.14 4.37 -9.08
C GLN A 15 4.98 3.36 -8.28
N ALA A 16 5.61 3.79 -7.18
CA ALA A 16 6.34 2.93 -6.27
C ALA A 16 5.40 1.93 -5.56
N ILE A 17 4.26 2.39 -5.03
CA ILE A 17 3.24 1.51 -4.43
C ILE A 17 2.78 0.48 -5.45
N ILE A 18 2.42 0.91 -6.67
CA ILE A 18 2.00 0.00 -7.74
C ILE A 18 3.09 -1.05 -8.02
N THR A 19 4.34 -0.62 -8.16
CA THR A 19 5.46 -1.52 -8.48
C THR A 19 5.69 -2.55 -7.37
N LEU A 20 5.76 -2.10 -6.11
CA LEU A 20 6.00 -2.96 -4.95
C LEU A 20 4.82 -3.92 -4.71
N TRP A 21 3.59 -3.43 -4.83
CA TRP A 21 2.38 -4.24 -4.70
C TRP A 21 2.29 -5.34 -5.76
N ASN A 22 2.58 -5.01 -7.02
CA ASN A 22 2.65 -6.01 -8.10
C ASN A 22 3.82 -6.99 -7.91
N GLY A 23 4.93 -6.55 -7.32
CA GLY A 23 6.09 -7.40 -7.00
C GLY A 23 5.73 -8.51 -6.02
N ILE A 24 4.95 -8.21 -4.98
CA ILE A 24 4.56 -9.19 -3.96
C ILE A 24 3.70 -10.32 -4.54
N GLY A 25 2.80 -10.00 -5.48
CA GLY A 25 2.03 -11.01 -6.22
C GLY A 25 2.87 -11.91 -7.14
N ARG A 26 4.07 -11.46 -7.55
CA ARG A 26 5.00 -12.24 -8.38
C ARG A 26 5.93 -13.14 -7.55
N SER A 27 6.30 -12.73 -6.34
CA SER A 27 7.23 -13.47 -5.47
C SER A 27 6.68 -14.81 -4.98
N THR A 28 5.36 -15.03 -4.98
CA THR A 28 4.75 -16.33 -4.67
C THR A 28 4.78 -17.35 -5.80
N ARG A 29 5.39 -17.04 -6.97
CA ARG A 29 5.37 -17.91 -8.15
C ARG A 29 6.75 -18.48 -8.49
N HIS A 30 7.32 -19.27 -7.58
CA HIS A 30 8.19 -20.37 -8.00
C HIS A 30 7.30 -21.52 -8.52
N GLY A 31 6.78 -21.34 -9.72
CA GLY A 31 5.87 -22.27 -10.37
C GLY A 31 5.42 -21.70 -11.70
N MET A 32 6.11 -22.11 -12.77
CA MET A 32 5.78 -21.90 -14.18
C MET A 32 4.31 -21.55 -14.44
N SER A 33 3.99 -20.31 -14.85
CA SER A 33 2.88 -20.09 -15.78
C SER A 33 2.88 -18.68 -16.37
N CYS A 34 3.13 -18.65 -17.68
CA CYS A 34 2.72 -17.72 -18.73
C CYS A 34 2.51 -16.21 -18.43
N ALA A 35 3.22 -15.41 -19.21
CA ALA A 35 3.16 -13.95 -19.28
C ALA A 35 2.02 -13.37 -20.17
N CYS A 36 0.95 -14.13 -20.48
CA CYS A 36 -0.02 -13.69 -21.50
C CYS A 36 -1.48 -13.52 -21.07
N CYS A 37 -1.88 -13.83 -19.83
CA CYS A 37 -3.29 -13.71 -19.44
C CYS A 37 -3.50 -12.66 -18.34
N SER A 38 -3.83 -11.45 -18.80
CA SER A 38 -4.62 -10.48 -18.04
C SER A 38 -5.93 -11.14 -17.62
N GLY A 39 -6.23 -11.22 -16.33
CA GLY A 39 -7.51 -11.76 -15.88
C GLY A 39 -7.50 -12.22 -14.43
N GLY A 40 -7.71 -11.25 -13.54
CA GLY A 40 -8.30 -11.38 -12.20
C GLY A 40 -8.21 -12.72 -11.49
N MET A 41 -7.31 -12.80 -10.52
CA MET A 41 -7.59 -13.35 -9.20
C MET A 41 -6.42 -12.91 -8.32
N PHE A 42 -6.63 -11.89 -7.50
CA PHE A 42 -5.72 -11.58 -6.41
C PHE A 42 -5.51 -12.88 -5.64
N SER A 43 -4.27 -13.38 -5.58
CA SER A 43 -3.94 -14.53 -4.74
C SER A 43 -4.52 -14.28 -3.34
N PRO A 44 -5.10 -15.27 -2.66
CA PRO A 44 -5.65 -15.09 -1.31
C PRO A 44 -4.66 -14.40 -0.34
N ASN A 45 -3.36 -14.58 -0.59
CA ASN A 45 -2.28 -13.90 0.12
C ASN A 45 -2.27 -12.36 -0.04
N ALA A 46 -2.71 -11.82 -1.17
CA ALA A 46 -2.71 -10.37 -1.41
C ALA A 46 -3.83 -9.65 -0.65
N GLN A 47 -5.02 -10.25 -0.53
CA GLN A 47 -6.09 -9.70 0.32
C GLN A 47 -5.70 -9.79 1.80
N GLN A 48 -5.13 -10.92 2.22
CA GLN A 48 -4.68 -11.07 3.60
C GLN A 48 -3.56 -10.09 3.94
N LEU A 49 -2.62 -9.86 3.02
CA LEU A 49 -1.57 -8.86 3.18
C LEU A 49 -2.12 -7.43 3.18
N GLU A 50 -3.10 -7.12 2.32
CA GLU A 50 -3.78 -5.82 2.34
C GLU A 50 -4.38 -5.57 3.73
N ALA A 51 -5.11 -6.55 4.27
CA ALA A 51 -5.70 -6.45 5.60
C ALA A 51 -4.65 -6.29 6.71
N ASP A 52 -3.56 -7.07 6.69
CA ASP A 52 -2.47 -6.99 7.67
C ASP A 52 -1.76 -5.62 7.64
N LEU A 53 -1.49 -5.10 6.44
CA LEU A 53 -0.91 -3.77 6.25
C LEU A 53 -1.84 -2.67 6.78
N LEU A 54 -3.13 -2.76 6.49
CA LEU A 54 -4.11 -1.78 6.93
C LEU A 54 -4.34 -1.82 8.43
N ASP A 55 -4.37 -3.01 9.03
CA ASP A 55 -4.51 -3.21 10.48
C ASP A 55 -3.31 -2.61 11.22
N TYR A 56 -2.09 -2.89 10.76
CA TYR A 56 -0.87 -2.27 11.29
C TYR A 56 -0.90 -0.73 11.19
N LEU A 57 -1.33 -0.20 10.04
CA LEU A 57 -1.48 1.25 9.86
C LEU A 57 -2.57 1.83 10.76
N ALA A 58 -3.67 1.13 10.98
CA ALA A 58 -4.73 1.54 11.89
C ALA A 58 -4.17 1.68 13.30
N GLU A 59 -3.50 0.66 13.83
CA GLU A 59 -2.89 0.71 15.16
C GLU A 59 -1.86 1.84 15.29
N LYS A 60 -1.02 2.02 14.27
CA LYS A 60 -0.06 3.13 14.21
C LYS A 60 -0.76 4.48 14.30
N TYR A 61 -1.74 4.74 13.44
CA TYR A 61 -2.45 6.02 13.43
C TYR A 61 -3.29 6.27 14.68
N LYS A 62 -3.83 5.21 15.29
CA LYS A 62 -4.47 5.27 16.59
C LYS A 62 -3.50 5.71 17.68
N SER A 63 -2.30 5.13 17.72
CA SER A 63 -1.24 5.48 18.66
C SER A 63 -0.72 6.91 18.48
N GLU A 64 -0.62 7.37 17.22
CA GLU A 64 -0.20 8.73 16.89
C GLU A 64 -1.31 9.79 17.02
N GLY A 65 -2.55 9.39 17.32
CA GLY A 65 -3.70 10.28 17.46
C GLY A 65 -4.22 10.85 16.13
N ILE A 66 -3.93 10.21 15.00
CA ILE A 66 -4.36 10.64 13.67
C ILE A 66 -5.70 9.99 13.31
N THR A 67 -6.78 10.46 13.93
CA THR A 67 -8.11 9.84 13.85
C THR A 67 -8.65 9.75 12.42
N SER A 68 -8.41 10.75 11.57
CA SER A 68 -8.88 10.74 10.17
C SER A 68 -8.25 9.61 9.36
N LEU A 69 -6.96 9.35 9.54
CA LEU A 69 -6.28 8.24 8.85
C LEU A 69 -6.70 6.91 9.45
N HIS A 70 -6.74 6.80 10.79
CA HIS A 70 -7.23 5.59 11.48
C HIS A 70 -8.60 5.15 10.96
N ASN A 71 -9.58 6.06 10.94
CA ASN A 71 -10.93 5.73 10.50
C ASN A 71 -10.94 5.25 9.04
N ALA A 72 -10.25 5.96 8.14
CA ALA A 72 -10.21 5.60 6.73
C ALA A 72 -9.56 4.23 6.48
N VAL A 73 -8.47 3.90 7.19
CA VAL A 73 -7.82 2.59 7.06
C VAL A 73 -8.61 1.47 7.74
N SER A 74 -9.25 1.73 8.89
CA SER A 74 -10.11 0.76 9.58
C SER A 74 -11.35 0.44 8.76
N GLU A 75 -12.07 1.46 8.26
CA GLU A 75 -13.22 1.25 7.38
C GLU A 75 -12.85 0.42 6.14
N ARG A 76 -11.64 0.64 5.61
CA ARG A 76 -11.11 -0.14 4.50
C ARG A 76 -10.74 -1.56 4.90
N ALA A 77 -10.15 -1.77 6.07
CA ALA A 77 -9.80 -3.10 6.59
C ALA A 77 -11.05 -3.95 6.84
N ASP A 78 -12.13 -3.34 7.35
CA ASP A 78 -13.45 -3.98 7.51
C ASP A 78 -14.10 -4.32 6.16
N ASN A 79 -13.90 -3.49 5.13
CA ASN A 79 -14.50 -3.67 3.81
C ASN A 79 -13.46 -3.57 2.67
N PRO A 80 -12.63 -4.61 2.46
CA PRO A 80 -11.59 -4.61 1.43
C PRO A 80 -12.19 -4.85 0.03
N THR A 81 -12.89 -3.85 -0.53
CA THR A 81 -13.50 -3.94 -1.86
C THR A 81 -12.71 -3.19 -2.92
N GLY A 82 -12.38 -3.85 -4.03
CA GLY A 82 -11.79 -3.19 -5.21
C GLY A 82 -10.27 -3.10 -5.24
N GLY A 83 -9.54 -3.51 -4.19
CA GLY A 83 -8.06 -3.53 -4.15
C GLY A 83 -7.42 -2.20 -3.73
N LEU A 84 -6.20 -2.25 -3.19
CA LEU A 84 -5.50 -1.11 -2.57
C LEU A 84 -5.32 0.11 -3.50
N ILE A 85 -4.86 -0.12 -4.73
CA ILE A 85 -4.53 0.97 -5.69
C ILE A 85 -5.74 1.82 -6.08
N PRO A 86 -6.88 1.26 -6.54
CA PRO A 86 -8.04 2.07 -6.86
C PRO A 86 -8.65 2.75 -5.63
N TRP A 87 -8.48 2.20 -4.43
CA TRP A 87 -8.87 2.87 -3.19
C TRP A 87 -8.02 4.12 -2.91
N LEU A 88 -6.70 4.02 -3.04
CA LEU A 88 -5.80 5.18 -2.92
C LEU A 88 -6.16 6.27 -3.94
N ARG A 89 -6.44 5.88 -5.19
CA ARG A 89 -6.88 6.81 -6.24
C ARG A 89 -8.22 7.46 -5.89
N ALA A 90 -9.19 6.68 -5.41
CA ALA A 90 -10.50 7.20 -4.99
C ALA A 90 -10.37 8.22 -3.86
N MET A 91 -9.51 7.96 -2.87
CA MET A 91 -9.22 8.92 -1.80
C MET A 91 -8.62 10.22 -2.34
N SER A 92 -7.65 10.15 -3.26
CA SER A 92 -7.08 11.33 -3.92
C SER A 92 -8.12 12.16 -4.68
N THR A 93 -9.19 11.54 -5.18
CA THR A 93 -10.27 12.25 -5.89
C THR A 93 -11.42 12.74 -5.01
N SER A 94 -11.62 12.12 -3.84
CA SER A 94 -12.78 12.37 -2.99
C SER A 94 -12.64 13.52 -2.00
N ASP A 95 -11.42 14.07 -1.83
CA ASP A 95 -11.06 15.07 -0.80
C ASP A 95 -11.40 14.65 0.65
N THR A 96 -11.74 13.37 0.88
CA THR A 96 -12.15 12.83 2.19
C THR A 96 -11.06 12.97 3.25
N ILE A 97 -9.79 12.96 2.83
CA ILE A 97 -8.62 13.13 3.70
C ILE A 97 -7.80 14.29 3.16
N PRO A 98 -7.34 15.21 4.04
CA PRO A 98 -6.41 16.27 3.65
C PRO A 98 -5.21 15.73 2.87
N ALA A 99 -4.85 16.38 1.78
CA ALA A 99 -3.67 16.05 0.97
C ALA A 99 -2.39 15.69 1.77
N PRO A 100 -1.98 16.43 2.83
CA PRO A 100 -0.78 16.07 3.60
C PRO A 100 -0.92 14.75 4.37
N LEU A 101 -2.13 14.37 4.78
CA LEU A 101 -2.37 13.09 5.45
C LEU A 101 -2.40 11.94 4.44
N LEU A 102 -2.95 12.18 3.25
CA LEU A 102 -2.93 11.20 2.16
C LEU A 102 -1.49 10.94 1.67
N ASP A 103 -0.65 11.97 1.57
CA ASP A 103 0.77 11.82 1.21
C ASP A 103 1.52 10.99 2.27
N ARG A 104 1.25 11.27 3.55
CA ARG A 104 1.79 10.47 4.66
C ARG A 104 1.37 9.00 4.57
N LEU A 105 0.09 8.72 4.33
CA LEU A 105 -0.41 7.36 4.15
C LEU A 105 0.30 6.64 3.00
N LYS A 106 0.44 7.29 1.85
CA LYS A 106 1.16 6.74 0.70
C LYS A 106 2.61 6.46 1.04
N SER A 107 3.30 7.37 1.73
CA SER A 107 4.68 7.18 2.16
C SER A 107 4.83 6.01 3.13
N ASP A 108 3.94 5.90 4.12
CA ASP A 108 3.93 4.80 5.09
C ASP A 108 3.69 3.45 4.40
N LEU A 109 2.77 3.39 3.44
CA LEU A 109 2.53 2.21 2.62
C LEU A 109 3.76 1.81 1.83
N VAL A 110 4.46 2.76 1.22
CA VAL A 110 5.69 2.41 0.51
C VAL A 110 6.75 1.87 1.45
N ASP A 111 6.99 2.52 2.60
CA ASP A 111 7.98 2.04 3.58
C ASP A 111 7.67 0.60 4.04
N LEU A 112 6.40 0.28 4.30
CA LEU A 112 5.97 -1.07 4.65
C LEU A 112 6.17 -2.07 3.51
N LEU A 113 5.81 -1.70 2.29
CA LEU A 113 5.97 -2.57 1.12
C LEU A 113 7.45 -2.78 0.76
N GLU A 114 8.30 -1.76 0.93
CA GLU A 114 9.76 -1.86 0.78
C GLU A 114 10.35 -2.80 1.84
N LYS A 115 9.92 -2.69 3.10
CA LYS A 115 10.31 -3.59 4.19
C LYS A 115 9.90 -5.03 3.89
N TYR A 116 8.65 -5.24 3.46
CA TYR A 116 8.14 -6.58 3.15
C TYR A 116 8.93 -7.24 2.01
N ASN A 117 9.20 -6.50 0.92
CA ASN A 117 10.01 -7.00 -0.18
C ASN A 117 11.48 -7.24 0.22
N SER A 118 12.05 -6.40 1.09
CA SER A 118 13.41 -6.58 1.61
C SER A 118 13.53 -7.79 2.53
N THR A 119 12.49 -8.11 3.30
CA THR A 119 12.43 -9.32 4.15
C THR A 119 12.27 -10.61 3.34
N GLN A 120 11.70 -10.54 2.13
CA GLN A 120 11.53 -11.69 1.23
C GLN A 120 12.79 -12.04 0.42
N ALA A 121 13.84 -11.22 0.45
CA ALA A 121 15.10 -11.53 -0.23
C ALA A 121 15.85 -12.66 0.52
N PRO A 122 16.06 -13.84 -0.09
CA PRO A 122 16.91 -14.86 0.50
C PRO A 122 18.35 -14.31 0.57
N ARG A 123 18.94 -14.41 1.77
CA ARG A 123 20.39 -14.31 1.95
C ARG A 123 21.10 -15.48 1.26
#